data_AF-A0A1V2CHE6-F1
#
_entry.id   AF-A0A1V2CHE6-F1
#
_cell.length_a   1.000
_cell.length_b   1.000
_cell.length_c   1.000
_cell.angle_alpha   90.00
_cell.angle_beta   90.00
_cell.angle_gamma   90.00
#
_symmetry.space_group_name_H-M   'P 1'
#
loop_
_entity.id
_entity.type
_entity.pdbx_description
1 polymer ?
#
loop_
_entity_poly.entity_id
_entity_poly.type
_entity_poly.pdbx_seq_one_letter_code
_entity_poly.pdbx_strand_id
1 'polypeptide(L)'
;MIVLKKIIGLFVIFIGGILFIVTYGTLLQAVINYIKASTNKDLWYLITFVIIVFFLTVAIIYMIRFGLKLIKSQTVLEDSIDDIGS
;
A
#
# COMPACT_ATOMS: atom_id res chain seq x y z
N MET A 1 -10.52 12.37 19.54
CA MET A 1 -10.14 11.06 18.97
C MET A 1 -10.32 10.94 17.45
N ILE A 2 -11.41 11.43 16.85
CA ILE A 2 -11.69 11.31 15.40
C ILE A 2 -10.63 12.01 14.53
N VAL A 3 -10.25 13.24 14.89
CA VAL A 3 -9.22 14.01 14.16
C VAL A 3 -7.86 13.31 14.20
N LEU A 4 -7.46 12.80 15.37
CA LEU A 4 -6.21 12.04 15.54
C LEU A 4 -6.18 10.77 14.68
N LYS A 5 -7.30 10.02 14.61
CA LYS A 5 -7.42 8.84 13.73
C LYS A 5 -7.24 9.20 12.26
N LYS A 6 -7.79 10.34 11.80
CA LYS A 6 -7.61 10.82 10.43
C LYS A 6 -6.16 11.20 10.13
N ILE A 7 -5.47 11.87 11.06
CA ILE A 7 -4.05 12.22 10.92
C ILE A 7 -3.20 10.95 10.81
N ILE A 8 -3.43 9.96 11.68
CA ILE A 8 -2.73 8.66 11.62
C ILE A 8 -3.03 7.95 10.29
N GLY A 9 -4.27 7.94 9.84
CA GLY A 9 -4.65 7.35 8.57
C GLY A 9 -3.93 7.99 7.37
N LEU A 10 -3.88 9.33 7.32
CA LEU A 10 -3.14 10.07 6.29
C LEU A 10 -1.64 9.76 6.32
N PHE A 11 -1.06 9.70 7.52
CA PHE A 11 0.35 9.36 7.70
C PHE A 11 0.68 7.95 7.18
N VAL A 12 -0.17 6.97 7.48
CA VAL A 12 0.00 5.58 7.01
C VAL A 12 -0.09 5.50 5.48
N ILE A 13 -1.02 6.22 4.85
CA ILE A 13 -1.13 6.29 3.39
C ILE A 13 0.12 6.92 2.78
N PHE A 14 0.60 8.02 3.36
CA PHE A 14 1.78 8.72 2.88
C PHE A 14 3.04 7.82 2.92
N ILE A 15 3.27 7.12 4.04
CA ILE A 15 4.36 6.14 4.15
C ILE A 15 4.17 5.00 3.15
N GLY A 16 2.96 4.45 3.03
CA GLY A 16 2.67 3.40 2.06
C GLY A 16 3.00 3.83 0.62
N GLY A 17 2.66 5.07 0.25
CA GLY A 17 3.00 5.66 -1.04
C GLY A 17 4.51 5.79 -1.27
N ILE A 18 5.26 6.29 -0.28
CA ILE A 18 6.73 6.39 -0.37
C ILE A 18 7.35 4.99 -0.53
N LEU A 19 6.94 4.03 0.29
CA LEU A 19 7.44 2.65 0.20
C LEU A 19 7.14 2.05 -1.17
N PHE A 20 5.96 2.31 -1.73
CA PHE A 20 5.62 1.87 -3.08
C PHE A 20 6.61 2.42 -4.12
N ILE A 21 6.86 3.73 -4.10
CA ILE A 21 7.80 4.39 -5.02
C ILE A 21 9.20 3.80 -4.89
N VAL A 22 9.73 3.66 -3.67
CA VAL A 22 11.07 3.10 -3.43
C VAL A 22 11.16 1.65 -3.90
N THR A 23 10.13 0.84 -3.62
CA THR A 23 10.11 -0.57 -3.99
C THR A 23 10.14 -0.74 -5.51
N TYR A 24 9.30 -0.01 -6.25
CA TYR A 24 9.30 -0.11 -7.71
C TYR A 24 10.49 0.58 -8.35
N GLY A 25 11.04 1.63 -7.73
CA GLY A 25 12.29 2.26 -8.15
C GLY A 25 13.48 1.30 -8.07
N THR A 26 13.60 0.56 -6.97
CA THR A 26 14.65 -0.47 -6.82
C THR A 26 14.45 -1.65 -7.78
N LEU A 27 13.21 -2.06 -8.04
CA LEU A 27 12.89 -3.06 -9.07
C LEU A 27 13.34 -2.61 -10.47
N LEU A 28 13.03 -1.37 -10.86
CA LEU A 28 13.46 -0.84 -12.14
C LEU A 28 14.99 -0.84 -12.27
N GLN A 29 15.69 -0.42 -11.21
CA GLN A 29 17.15 -0.44 -11.18
C GLN A 29 17.70 -1.87 -11.31
N ALA A 30 17.09 -2.85 -10.65
CA ALA A 30 17.48 -4.26 -10.74
C ALA A 30 17.30 -4.80 -12.17
N VAL A 31 16.19 -4.45 -12.83
CA VAL A 31 15.95 -4.82 -14.24
C VAL A 31 17.00 -4.20 -15.16
N ILE A 32 17.32 -2.91 -14.99
CA ILE A 32 18.36 -2.23 -15.78
C ILE A 32 19.72 -2.91 -15.59
N ASN A 33 20.07 -3.25 -14.35
CA ASN A 33 21.33 -3.92 -14.05
C ASN A 33 21.38 -5.33 -14.67
N TYR A 34 20.27 -6.06 -14.63
CA TYR A 34 20.15 -7.36 -15.29
C TYR A 34 20.38 -7.26 -16.80
N ILE A 35 19.73 -6.28 -17.47
CA ILE A 35 19.89 -6.05 -18.92
C ILE A 35 21.36 -5.75 -19.27
N LYS A 36 22.08 -5.02 -18.40
CA LYS A 36 23.50 -4.70 -18.60
C LYS A 36 24.44 -5.89 -18.41
N ALA A 37 24.15 -6.77 -17.46
CA ALA A 37 25.02 -7.91 -17.13
C ALA A 37 24.73 -9.15 -18.00
N SER A 38 23.46 -9.37 -18.38
CA SER A 38 22.97 -10.42 -19.28
C SER A 38 23.54 -11.83 -19.01
N THR A 39 23.65 -12.22 -17.74
CA THR A 39 24.05 -13.60 -17.37
C THR A 39 22.90 -14.41 -16.77
N ASN A 40 22.95 -15.73 -16.94
CA ASN A 40 21.93 -16.65 -16.40
C ASN A 40 21.82 -16.61 -14.86
N LYS A 41 22.89 -16.26 -14.15
CA LYS A 41 22.85 -16.13 -12.68
C LYS A 41 22.04 -14.90 -12.26
N ASP A 42 22.19 -13.80 -12.99
CA ASP A 42 21.49 -12.54 -12.71
C ASP A 42 19.98 -12.67 -12.97
N LEU A 43 19.57 -13.57 -13.87
CA LEU A 43 18.16 -13.87 -14.11
C LEU A 43 17.49 -14.48 -12.87
N TRP A 44 18.13 -15.46 -12.22
CA TRP A 44 17.60 -16.09 -11.00
C TRP A 44 17.52 -15.10 -9.83
N TYR A 45 18.51 -14.21 -9.71
CA TYR A 45 18.46 -13.11 -8.74
C TYR A 45 17.29 -12.17 -9.03
N LEU A 46 17.08 -11.79 -10.30
CA LEU A 46 15.97 -10.92 -10.69
C LEU A 46 14.61 -11.56 -10.40
N ILE A 47 14.43 -12.85 -10.74
CA ILE A 47 13.19 -13.59 -10.45
C ILE A 47 12.91 -13.62 -8.94
N THR A 48 13.93 -13.94 -8.14
CA THR A 48 13.80 -13.97 -6.67
C THR A 48 13.45 -12.59 -6.13
N PHE A 49 14.08 -11.54 -6.66
CA PHE A 49 13.81 -10.16 -6.27
C PHE A 49 12.37 -9.73 -6.62
N VAL A 50 11.87 -10.08 -7.80
CA VAL A 50 10.48 -9.83 -8.22
C VAL A 50 9.48 -10.48 -7.25
N ILE A 51 9.74 -11.72 -6.82
CA ILE A 51 8.88 -12.41 -5.84
C ILE A 51 8.84 -11.66 -4.51
N ILE A 52 10.00 -11.20 -4.01
CA ILE A 52 10.07 -10.40 -2.78
C ILE A 52 9.28 -9.09 -2.94
N VAL A 53 9.46 -8.39 -4.06
CA VAL A 53 8.73 -7.16 -4.36
C VAL A 53 7.22 -7.42 -4.41
N PHE A 54 6.77 -8.54 -4.97
CA PHE A 54 5.36 -8.91 -4.98
C PHE A 54 4.76 -9.01 -3.57
N PHE A 55 5.41 -9.75 -2.66
CA PHE A 55 4.95 -9.85 -1.26
C PHE A 55 4.96 -8.50 -0.55
N LEU A 56 5.99 -7.68 -0.79
CA LEU A 56 6.10 -6.35 -0.22
C LEU A 56 4.99 -5.42 -0.72
N THR A 57 4.65 -5.48 -2.01
CA THR A 57 3.53 -4.75 -2.61
C THR A 57 2.21 -5.13 -1.97
N VAL A 58 1.97 -6.43 -1.73
CA VAL A 58 0.77 -6.89 -1.01
C VAL A 58 0.70 -6.26 0.38
N ALA A 59 1.80 -6.26 1.13
CA ALA A 59 1.85 -5.62 2.46
C ALA A 59 1.57 -4.11 2.39
N ILE A 60 2.17 -3.39 1.42
CA ILE A 60 1.94 -1.96 1.22
C ILE A 60 0.46 -1.67 0.90
N ILE A 61 -0.17 -2.49 0.06
CA ILE A 61 -1.61 -2.36 -0.26
C ILE A 61 -2.45 -2.50 1.01
N TYR A 62 -2.14 -3.46 1.88
CA TYR A 62 -2.85 -3.60 3.16
C TYR A 62 -2.66 -2.39 4.07
N MET A 63 -1.45 -1.82 4.15
CA MET A 63 -1.23 -0.59 4.90
C MET A 63 -2.05 0.58 4.37
N ILE A 64 -2.07 0.79 3.05
CA ILE A 64 -2.85 1.88 2.43
C ILE A 64 -4.35 1.66 2.68
N ARG A 65 -4.85 0.43 2.52
CA ARG A 65 -6.25 0.08 2.84
C ARG A 65 -6.57 0.37 4.30
N PHE A 66 -5.67 0.04 5.21
CA PHE A 66 -5.82 0.33 6.64
C PHE A 66 -5.86 1.84 6.90
N GLY A 67 -4.95 2.61 6.32
CA GLY A 67 -4.94 4.07 6.42
C GLY A 67 -6.24 4.69 5.90
N LEU A 68 -6.74 4.23 4.75
CA LEU A 68 -8.04 4.66 4.21
C LEU A 68 -9.21 4.31 5.14
N LYS A 69 -9.19 3.12 5.74
CA LYS A 69 -10.21 2.69 6.71
C LYS A 69 -10.23 3.56 7.96
N LEU A 70 -9.07 4.06 8.40
CA LEU A 70 -8.98 4.99 9.53
C LEU A 70 -9.49 6.40 9.21
N ILE A 71 -9.39 6.83 7.94
CA ILE A 71 -9.89 8.13 7.47
C ILE A 71 -11.40 8.08 7.25
N LYS A 72 -11.91 6.94 6.74
CA LYS A 72 -13.34 6.76 6.49
C LYS A 72 -14.08 6.89 7.82
N SER A 73 -14.78 8.01 7.99
CA SER A 73 -15.77 8.16 9.05
C SER A 73 -16.75 7.02 8.88
N GLN A 74 -17.07 6.30 9.94
CA GLN A 74 -18.37 5.63 9.98
C GLN A 74 -19.37 6.78 9.81
N THR A 75 -19.91 6.95 8.60
CA THR A 75 -21.26 7.45 8.48
C THR A 75 -22.05 6.42 9.29
N VAL A 76 -22.35 6.77 10.54
CA VAL A 76 -23.52 6.20 11.19
C VAL A 76 -24.59 6.37 10.12
N LEU A 77 -25.02 5.25 9.53
CA LEU A 77 -26.35 5.23 8.96
C LEU A 77 -27.19 5.57 10.17
N GLU A 78 -27.52 6.85 10.31
CA GLU A 78 -28.68 7.28 11.08
C GLU A 78 -29.79 6.47 10.44
N ASP A 79 -30.11 5.34 11.08
CA ASP A 79 -31.32 4.60 10.81
C ASP A 79 -32.43 5.64 10.87
N SER A 80 -32.94 6.03 9.71
CA SER A 80 -34.18 6.77 9.54
C SER A 80 -35.37 5.88 9.93
N ILE A 81 -35.28 5.21 11.08
CA ILE A 81 -36.30 4.32 11.65
C ILE A 81 -37.04 5.00 12.80
N ASP A 82 -36.63 6.19 13.23
CA ASP A 82 -37.37 6.98 14.24
C ASP A 82 -38.52 7.84 13.63
N ASP A 83 -38.73 7.82 12.30
CA ASP A 83 -39.79 8.59 11.61
C ASP A 83 -40.95 7.72 11.08
N ILE A 84 -41.05 6.44 11.50
CA ILE A 84 -42.21 5.58 11.22
C ILE A 84 -42.97 5.35 12.54
N GLY A 85 -43.59 6.40 13.10
CA GLY A 85 -44.35 6.22 14.34
C GLY A 85 -44.88 7.43 15.09
N SER A 86 -45.12 8.59 14.45
CA SER A 86 -45.92 9.68 15.04
C SER A 86 -47.05 10.12 14.14
#